data_AF-A0A8B8SA78-F1
#
_entry.id   AF-A0A8B8SA78-F1
#
_cell.length_a   1.000
_cell.length_b   1.000
_cell.length_c   1.000
_cell.angle_alpha   90.00
_cell.angle_beta   90.00
_cell.angle_gamma   90.00
#
_symmetry.space_group_name_H-M   'P 1'
#
loop_
_entity.id
_entity.type
_entity.pdbx_description
1 polymer ?
#
loop_
_entity_poly.entity_id
_entity_poly.type
_entity_poly.pdbx_seq_one_letter_code
_entity_poly.pdbx_strand_id
1 'polypeptide(L)'
;MAARRALKAVLVDLNGTLHIEDAAVPGAQEALKRLRATSVVVKFVTNTTKESKQDLMERLKKLEFDISEDEIFTSLTAARNLVEQKQVRPMLLVDDRALPDFKGIQTSDPNAVVIGLAPEHFHYQILNQAFRLLLDGAPLIAIHKARYYKRKDGLALGPGPFVTALEFATDTKATVVGKPAQTFFLEALRGTGCEPEEAVMIGDGNTEQQMKKKLIQLLT
;
A
#
# COMPACT_ATOMS: atom_id res chain seq x y z
N MET A 1 8.01 -6.80 -35.69
CA MET A 1 8.35 -5.89 -34.56
C MET A 1 7.07 -5.57 -33.82
N ALA A 2 6.97 -5.89 -32.53
CA ALA A 2 5.78 -5.53 -31.74
C ALA A 2 5.68 -4.01 -31.65
N ALA A 3 4.55 -3.44 -32.06
CA ALA A 3 4.29 -2.01 -31.92
C ALA A 3 4.44 -1.62 -30.43
N ARG A 4 5.30 -0.63 -30.14
CA ARG A 4 5.39 -0.07 -28.79
C ARG A 4 4.03 0.55 -28.47
N ARG A 5 3.24 -0.09 -27.60
CA ARG A 5 2.01 0.51 -27.05
C ARG A 5 2.36 1.84 -26.39
N ALA A 6 1.52 2.85 -26.60
CA ALA A 6 1.68 4.18 -26.01
C ALA A 6 1.52 4.08 -24.49
N LEU A 7 2.41 4.74 -23.74
CA LEU A 7 2.32 4.84 -22.28
C LEU A 7 1.16 5.79 -21.93
N LYS A 8 0.24 5.33 -21.09
CA LYS A 8 -0.92 6.11 -20.64
C LYS A 8 -0.94 6.40 -19.15
N ALA A 9 -0.29 5.57 -18.33
CA ALA A 9 -0.26 5.75 -16.88
C ALA A 9 1.15 5.59 -16.29
N VAL A 10 1.41 6.33 -15.22
CA VAL A 10 2.61 6.23 -14.41
C VAL A 10 2.20 6.05 -12.96
N LEU A 11 2.55 4.89 -12.38
CA LEU A 11 2.49 4.65 -10.96
C LEU A 11 3.81 5.10 -10.33
N VAL A 12 3.75 5.95 -9.31
CA VAL A 12 4.93 6.54 -8.65
C VAL A 12 4.91 6.14 -7.18
N ASP A 13 5.94 5.42 -6.73
CA ASP A 13 6.13 5.17 -5.30
C ASP A 13 6.39 6.47 -4.55
N LEU A 14 5.97 6.53 -3.29
CA LEU A 14 6.14 7.73 -2.47
C LEU A 14 7.42 7.63 -1.63
N ASN A 15 7.46 6.67 -0.71
CA ASN A 15 8.57 6.48 0.20
C ASN A 15 9.81 6.03 -0.57
N GLY A 16 10.95 6.71 -0.35
CA GLY A 16 12.22 6.41 -1.01
C GLY A 16 12.34 6.91 -2.45
N THR A 17 11.24 7.37 -3.05
CA THR A 17 11.19 7.81 -4.45
C THR A 17 10.87 9.30 -4.58
N LEU A 18 9.80 9.79 -3.95
CA LEU A 18 9.51 11.22 -3.88
C LEU A 18 10.02 11.84 -2.59
N HIS A 19 10.01 11.10 -1.48
CA HIS A 19 10.47 11.61 -0.19
C HIS A 19 11.07 10.50 0.68
N ILE A 20 11.96 10.88 1.59
CA ILE A 20 12.49 10.04 2.65
C ILE A 20 12.13 10.74 3.96
N GLU A 21 11.26 10.11 4.75
CA GLU A 21 10.66 10.74 5.94
C GLU A 21 10.03 12.09 5.55
N ASP A 22 10.45 13.18 6.20
CA ASP A 22 9.97 14.54 5.99
C ASP A 22 10.85 15.37 5.03
N ALA A 23 11.68 14.71 4.21
CA ALA A 23 12.52 15.37 3.21
C ALA A 23 12.17 14.90 1.81
N ALA A 24 11.93 15.83 0.88
CA ALA A 24 11.78 15.51 -0.53
C ALA A 24 13.11 14.99 -1.11
N VAL A 25 13.02 14.04 -2.03
CA VAL A 25 14.17 13.59 -2.82
C VAL A 25 14.59 14.75 -3.74
N PRO A 26 15.89 15.09 -3.82
CA PRO A 26 16.35 16.22 -4.63
C PRO A 26 15.87 16.13 -6.09
N GLY A 27 15.19 17.18 -6.56
CA GLY A 27 14.65 17.27 -7.92
C GLY A 27 13.33 16.55 -8.16
N ALA A 28 12.74 15.89 -7.14
CA ALA A 28 11.49 15.15 -7.28
C ALA A 28 10.30 16.05 -7.65
N GLN A 29 10.19 17.25 -7.07
CA GLN A 29 9.12 18.19 -7.41
C GLN A 29 9.21 18.62 -8.89
N GLU A 30 10.41 18.92 -9.38
CA GLU A 30 10.64 19.35 -10.76
C GLU A 30 10.43 18.19 -11.77
N ALA A 31 10.84 16.98 -11.39
CA ALA A 31 10.51 15.78 -12.16
C ALA A 31 8.99 15.56 -12.25
N LEU A 32 8.24 15.75 -11.14
CA LEU A 32 6.79 15.61 -11.15
C LEU A 32 6.12 16.68 -12.02
N LYS A 33 6.56 17.94 -11.93
CA LYS A 33 6.06 19.03 -12.80
C LYS A 33 6.24 18.70 -14.29
N ARG A 34 7.42 18.19 -14.67
CA ARG A 34 7.68 17.75 -16.05
C ARG A 34 6.80 16.57 -16.46
N LEU A 35 6.56 15.61 -15.56
CA LEU A 35 5.67 14.48 -15.84
C LEU A 35 4.23 14.95 -16.07
N ARG A 36 3.75 15.91 -15.27
CA ARG A 36 2.41 16.53 -15.41
C ARG A 36 2.24 17.34 -16.69
N ALA A 37 3.32 17.80 -17.32
CA ALA A 37 3.26 18.48 -18.62
C ALA A 37 2.99 17.51 -19.80
N THR A 38 2.90 16.20 -19.53
CA THR A 38 2.54 15.17 -20.51
C THR A 38 1.07 14.77 -20.38
N SER A 39 0.57 13.93 -21.30
CA SER A 39 -0.81 13.44 -21.28
C SER A 39 -1.03 12.18 -20.44
N VAL A 40 -0.01 11.73 -19.70
CA VAL A 40 -0.12 10.48 -18.90
C VAL A 40 -0.87 10.72 -17.60
N VAL A 41 -1.66 9.74 -17.19
CA VAL A 41 -2.28 9.70 -15.87
C VAL A 41 -1.21 9.37 -14.83
N VAL A 42 -1.14 10.14 -13.75
CA VAL A 42 -0.22 9.88 -12.63
C VAL A 42 -1.01 9.34 -11.45
N LYS A 43 -0.55 8.24 -10.86
CA LYS A 43 -1.05 7.72 -9.58
C LYS A 43 0.11 7.51 -8.63
N PHE A 44 -0.05 7.96 -7.40
CA PHE A 44 0.93 7.78 -6.34
C PHE A 44 0.56 6.58 -5.51
N VAL A 45 1.52 5.70 -5.28
CA VAL A 45 1.28 4.43 -4.58
C VAL A 45 2.21 4.27 -3.39
N THR A 46 1.74 3.65 -2.31
CA THR A 46 2.60 3.37 -1.15
C THR A 46 2.10 2.20 -0.30
N ASN A 47 3.05 1.44 0.27
CA ASN A 47 2.79 0.42 1.28
C ASN A 47 2.85 1.05 2.68
N THR A 48 1.85 1.84 3.03
CA THR A 48 1.70 2.33 4.40
C THR A 48 0.72 1.44 5.18
N THR A 49 0.97 1.32 6.48
CA THR A 49 0.11 0.60 7.42
C THR A 49 -0.16 1.40 8.69
N LYS A 50 0.41 2.60 8.82
CA LYS A 50 0.32 3.44 10.03
C LYS A 50 -0.09 4.87 9.76
N GLU A 51 -0.27 5.23 8.50
CA GLU A 51 -0.52 6.61 8.11
C GLU A 51 -1.74 6.62 7.22
N SER A 52 -2.74 7.41 7.61
CA SER A 52 -3.93 7.59 6.81
C SER A 52 -3.61 8.27 5.49
N LYS A 53 -4.50 8.13 4.52
CA LYS A 53 -4.42 8.87 3.26
C LYS A 53 -4.39 10.39 3.49
N GLN A 54 -5.12 10.87 4.49
CA GLN A 54 -5.14 12.29 4.85
C GLN A 54 -3.79 12.77 5.37
N ASP A 55 -3.19 12.06 6.33
CA ASP A 55 -1.87 12.42 6.88
C ASP A 55 -0.79 12.47 5.80
N LEU A 56 -0.84 11.48 4.89
CA LEU A 56 0.05 11.39 3.73
C LEU A 56 -0.12 12.61 2.81
N MET A 57 -1.36 13.01 2.52
CA MET A 57 -1.66 14.21 1.73
C MET A 57 -1.12 15.48 2.39
N GLU A 58 -1.30 15.62 3.70
CA GLU A 58 -0.79 16.78 4.44
C GLU A 58 0.75 16.85 4.39
N ARG A 59 1.44 15.72 4.53
CA ARG A 59 2.90 15.67 4.39
C ARG A 59 3.34 16.06 2.98
N LEU A 60 2.75 15.46 1.94
CA LEU A 60 3.13 15.75 0.56
C LEU A 60 2.91 17.23 0.19
N LYS A 61 1.84 17.85 0.70
CA LYS A 61 1.61 19.29 0.55
C LYS A 61 2.68 20.13 1.25
N LYS A 62 3.10 19.75 2.47
CA LYS A 62 4.20 20.43 3.18
C LYS A 62 5.53 20.33 2.44
N LEU A 63 5.72 19.27 1.65
CA LEU A 63 6.87 19.08 0.77
C LEU A 63 6.73 19.75 -0.60
N GLU A 64 5.68 20.57 -0.77
CA GLU A 64 5.39 21.34 -1.99
C GLU A 64 5.16 20.47 -3.24
N PHE A 65 4.69 19.23 -3.05
CA PHE A 65 4.21 18.41 -4.16
C PHE A 65 2.79 18.82 -4.55
N ASP A 66 2.62 19.12 -5.84
CA ASP A 66 1.31 19.32 -6.45
C ASP A 66 0.66 17.96 -6.73
N ILE A 67 -0.12 17.46 -5.75
CA ILE A 67 -0.77 16.14 -5.74
C ILE A 67 -2.20 16.31 -5.23
N SER A 68 -3.15 15.62 -5.86
CA SER A 68 -4.54 15.53 -5.39
C SER A 68 -4.80 14.20 -4.69
N GLU A 69 -5.83 14.19 -3.84
CA GLU A 69 -6.16 13.01 -3.03
C GLU A 69 -6.59 11.81 -3.89
N ASP A 70 -7.32 12.05 -4.98
CA ASP A 70 -7.77 11.00 -5.90
C ASP A 70 -6.62 10.32 -6.66
N GLU A 71 -5.44 10.94 -6.71
CA GLU A 71 -4.23 10.36 -7.30
C GLU A 71 -3.52 9.39 -6.37
N ILE A 72 -3.83 9.40 -5.05
CA ILE A 72 -3.16 8.53 -4.07
C ILE A 72 -3.91 7.21 -3.89
N PHE A 73 -3.16 6.11 -3.99
CA PHE A 73 -3.61 4.76 -3.71
C PHE A 73 -2.67 4.08 -2.69
N THR A 74 -3.18 3.79 -1.50
CA THR A 74 -2.40 3.18 -0.40
C THR A 74 -2.73 1.70 -0.24
N SER A 75 -1.86 0.93 0.42
CA SER A 75 -2.20 -0.45 0.80
C SER A 75 -3.34 -0.53 1.82
N LEU A 76 -3.61 0.55 2.57
CA LEU A 76 -4.82 0.69 3.38
C LEU A 76 -6.08 0.83 2.50
N THR A 77 -6.01 1.62 1.43
CA THR A 77 -7.09 1.72 0.43
C THR A 77 -7.37 0.36 -0.20
N ALA A 78 -6.33 -0.39 -0.58
CA ALA A 78 -6.48 -1.76 -1.11
C ALA A 78 -7.12 -2.72 -0.07
N ALA A 79 -6.73 -2.63 1.20
CA ALA A 79 -7.34 -3.42 2.27
C ALA A 79 -8.83 -3.09 2.45
N ARG A 80 -9.18 -1.80 2.47
CA ARG A 80 -10.56 -1.32 2.56
C ARG A 80 -11.39 -1.82 1.37
N ASN A 81 -10.90 -1.67 0.14
CA ASN A 81 -11.58 -2.14 -1.06
C ASN A 81 -11.89 -3.64 -0.98
N LEU A 82 -10.93 -4.45 -0.51
CA LEU A 82 -11.13 -5.89 -0.36
C LEU A 82 -12.17 -6.22 0.73
N VAL A 83 -12.17 -5.48 1.84
CA VAL A 83 -13.17 -5.61 2.90
C VAL A 83 -14.58 -5.30 2.36
N GLU A 84 -14.73 -4.19 1.64
CA GLU A 84 -16.01 -3.79 1.03
C GLU A 84 -16.47 -4.80 -0.04
N GLN A 85 -15.55 -5.24 -0.92
CA GLN A 85 -15.82 -6.25 -1.94
C GLN A 85 -16.28 -7.58 -1.35
N LYS A 86 -15.66 -8.02 -0.24
CA LYS A 86 -16.03 -9.26 0.46
C LYS A 86 -17.22 -9.10 1.39
N GLN A 87 -17.68 -7.87 1.63
CA GLN A 87 -18.77 -7.53 2.55
C GLN A 87 -18.54 -8.10 3.96
N VAL A 88 -17.30 -7.98 4.45
CA VAL A 88 -16.89 -8.48 5.77
C VAL A 88 -16.80 -7.35 6.80
N ARG A 89 -16.86 -7.72 8.08
CA ARG A 89 -16.69 -6.86 9.25
C ARG A 89 -15.33 -7.15 9.88
N PRO A 90 -14.31 -6.29 9.72
CA PRO A 90 -12.97 -6.65 10.11
C PRO A 90 -12.70 -6.36 11.60
N MET A 91 -11.98 -7.28 12.25
CA MET A 91 -11.13 -6.98 13.37
C MET A 91 -9.87 -6.28 12.82
N LEU A 92 -9.72 -4.99 13.14
CA LEU A 92 -8.64 -4.16 12.61
C LEU A 92 -7.43 -4.18 13.55
N LEU A 93 -6.41 -4.98 13.22
CA LEU A 93 -5.11 -4.99 13.88
C LEU A 93 -4.18 -4.02 13.14
N VAL A 94 -4.53 -2.74 13.18
CA VAL A 94 -3.79 -1.63 12.54
C VAL A 94 -3.44 -0.58 13.59
N ASP A 95 -2.51 0.33 13.27
CA ASP A 95 -2.20 1.49 14.10
C ASP A 95 -3.40 2.46 14.10
N ASP A 96 -3.68 3.12 15.23
CA ASP A 96 -4.85 4.01 15.36
C ASP A 96 -4.88 5.12 14.31
N ARG A 97 -3.70 5.58 13.88
CA ARG A 97 -3.54 6.58 12.81
C ARG A 97 -4.02 6.10 11.44
N ALA A 98 -4.17 4.80 11.24
CA ALA A 98 -4.70 4.21 10.01
C ALA A 98 -6.23 4.03 10.04
N LEU A 99 -6.88 4.14 11.20
CA LEU A 99 -8.33 3.97 11.33
C LEU A 99 -9.17 4.94 10.48
N PRO A 100 -8.75 6.20 10.21
CA PRO A 100 -9.49 7.08 9.31
C PRO A 100 -9.75 6.46 7.91
N ASP A 101 -8.82 5.66 7.39
CA ASP A 101 -8.99 4.98 6.08
C ASP A 101 -10.08 3.90 6.11
N PHE A 102 -10.49 3.42 7.29
CA PHE A 102 -11.59 2.47 7.48
C PHE A 102 -12.88 3.12 8.00
N LYS A 103 -12.97 4.46 8.01
CA LYS A 103 -14.19 5.17 8.45
C LYS A 103 -15.41 4.68 7.67
N GLY A 104 -16.48 4.35 8.39
CA GLY A 104 -17.73 3.84 7.83
C GLY A 104 -17.76 2.32 7.59
N ILE A 105 -16.67 1.60 7.81
CA ILE A 105 -16.66 0.13 7.82
C ILE A 105 -17.22 -0.37 9.15
N GLN A 106 -18.17 -1.31 9.12
CA GLN A 106 -18.70 -1.94 10.32
C GLN A 106 -17.68 -2.91 10.92
N THR A 107 -17.37 -2.77 12.22
CA THR A 107 -16.39 -3.61 12.93
C THR A 107 -16.99 -4.39 14.10
N SER A 108 -18.27 -4.20 14.41
CA SER A 108 -18.97 -4.99 15.42
C SER A 108 -19.16 -6.43 14.96
N ASP A 109 -19.06 -7.38 15.89
CA ASP A 109 -19.14 -8.83 15.62
C ASP A 109 -18.24 -9.25 14.43
N PRO A 110 -16.91 -9.14 14.58
CA PRO A 110 -15.98 -9.24 13.46
C PRO A 110 -15.98 -10.65 12.86
N ASN A 111 -15.94 -10.73 11.52
CA ASN A 111 -15.86 -11.97 10.76
C ASN A 111 -14.73 -11.95 9.71
N ALA A 112 -13.77 -11.04 9.85
CA ALA A 112 -12.52 -10.96 9.09
C ALA A 112 -11.43 -10.41 10.00
N VAL A 113 -10.16 -10.64 9.66
CA VAL A 113 -9.01 -10.06 10.35
C VAL A 113 -8.20 -9.26 9.35
N VAL A 114 -8.06 -7.94 9.55
CA VAL A 114 -7.15 -7.09 8.77
C VAL A 114 -5.95 -6.78 9.65
N ILE A 115 -4.75 -7.13 9.19
CA ILE A 115 -3.52 -6.97 9.95
C ILE A 115 -2.51 -6.07 9.22
N GLY A 116 -2.16 -5.00 9.91
CA GLY A 116 -1.09 -4.06 9.60
C GLY A 116 0.06 -4.16 10.59
N LEU A 117 0.98 -3.20 10.62
CA LEU A 117 1.93 -3.03 11.73
C LEU A 117 1.25 -2.26 12.85
N ALA A 118 0.87 -2.95 13.93
CA ALA A 118 0.19 -2.37 15.08
C ALA A 118 0.84 -2.85 16.38
N PRO A 119 1.99 -2.26 16.80
CA PRO A 119 2.73 -2.73 17.96
C PRO A 119 1.88 -2.84 19.23
N GLU A 120 0.98 -1.87 19.47
CA GLU A 120 0.05 -1.86 20.62
C GLU A 120 -0.95 -3.03 20.60
N HIS A 121 -1.21 -3.62 19.43
CA HIS A 121 -2.12 -4.77 19.25
C HIS A 121 -1.38 -6.11 19.15
N PHE A 122 -0.05 -6.10 19.11
CA PHE A 122 0.78 -7.30 18.90
C PHE A 122 1.17 -7.99 20.20
N HIS A 123 0.17 -8.26 21.04
CA HIS A 123 0.30 -9.04 22.26
C HIS A 123 -0.64 -10.24 22.26
N TYR A 124 -0.35 -11.22 23.13
CA TYR A 124 -0.97 -12.55 23.09
C TYR A 124 -2.50 -12.52 23.07
N GLN A 125 -3.12 -11.70 23.91
CA GLN A 125 -4.57 -11.65 24.06
C GLN A 125 -5.27 -11.25 22.75
N ILE A 126 -4.78 -10.20 22.07
CA ILE A 126 -5.38 -9.72 20.81
C ILE A 126 -5.08 -10.69 19.66
N LEU A 127 -3.85 -11.22 19.58
CA LEU A 127 -3.51 -12.21 18.56
C LEU A 127 -4.32 -13.50 18.72
N ASN A 128 -4.60 -13.94 19.95
CA ASN A 128 -5.42 -15.12 20.22
C ASN A 128 -6.91 -14.89 19.89
N GLN A 129 -7.42 -13.66 20.02
CA GLN A 129 -8.76 -13.30 19.53
C GLN A 129 -8.82 -13.39 18.00
N ALA A 130 -7.85 -12.79 17.31
CA ALA A 130 -7.75 -12.88 15.86
C ALA A 130 -7.65 -14.35 15.40
N PHE A 131 -6.79 -15.14 16.04
CA PHE A 131 -6.66 -16.58 15.79
C PHE A 131 -7.99 -17.34 15.86
N ARG A 132 -8.81 -17.08 16.88
CA ARG A 132 -10.12 -17.74 17.04
C ARG A 132 -11.08 -17.40 15.90
N LEU A 133 -11.14 -16.13 15.49
CA LEU A 133 -11.93 -15.72 14.31
C LEU A 133 -11.49 -16.48 13.06
N LEU A 134 -10.19 -16.65 12.86
CA LEU A 134 -9.65 -17.37 11.71
C LEU A 134 -10.00 -18.87 11.74
N LEU A 135 -10.02 -19.51 12.92
CA LEU A 135 -10.51 -20.88 13.06
C LEU A 135 -11.99 -21.03 12.70
N ASP A 136 -12.78 -19.99 12.99
CA ASP A 136 -14.20 -19.92 12.61
C ASP A 136 -14.41 -19.60 11.11
N GLY A 137 -13.32 -19.50 10.34
CA GLY A 137 -13.35 -19.30 8.88
C GLY A 137 -13.22 -17.85 8.42
N ALA A 138 -12.94 -16.91 9.32
CA ALA A 138 -12.70 -15.51 8.95
C ALA A 138 -11.47 -15.40 8.01
N PRO A 139 -11.52 -14.57 6.95
CA PRO A 139 -10.36 -14.35 6.10
C PRO A 139 -9.29 -13.51 6.82
N LEU A 140 -8.03 -13.91 6.68
CA LEU A 140 -6.87 -13.12 7.07
C LEU A 140 -6.44 -12.21 5.91
N ILE A 141 -6.53 -10.90 6.09
CA ILE A 141 -6.14 -9.87 5.13
C ILE A 141 -4.90 -9.16 5.68
N ALA A 142 -3.75 -9.33 5.04
CA ALA A 142 -2.51 -8.66 5.45
C ALA A 142 -2.22 -7.46 4.57
N ILE A 143 -2.01 -6.29 5.16
CA ILE A 143 -1.65 -5.07 4.40
C ILE A 143 -0.34 -5.30 3.65
N HIS A 144 0.69 -5.83 4.32
CA HIS A 144 1.91 -6.34 3.70
C HIS A 144 2.62 -7.33 4.65
N LYS A 145 3.64 -8.05 4.17
CA LYS A 145 4.40 -9.05 4.95
C LYS A 145 5.89 -8.71 5.10
N ALA A 146 6.19 -7.43 5.33
CA ALA A 146 7.57 -7.01 5.55
C ALA A 146 8.12 -7.71 6.82
N ARG A 147 9.32 -8.29 6.71
CA ARG A 147 9.99 -8.99 7.82
C ARG A 147 10.33 -8.02 8.96
N TYR A 148 10.90 -6.88 8.58
CA TYR A 148 11.36 -5.82 9.47
C TYR A 148 11.30 -4.47 8.76
N TYR A 149 11.47 -3.39 9.50
CA TYR A 149 11.66 -2.04 8.99
C TYR A 149 12.73 -1.31 9.81
N LYS A 150 13.32 -0.25 9.23
CA LYS A 150 14.34 0.56 9.90
C LYS A 150 13.66 1.66 10.73
N ARG A 151 14.06 1.78 11.99
CA ARG A 151 13.75 2.88 12.91
C ARG A 151 15.04 3.65 13.23
N LYS A 152 14.90 4.77 13.94
CA LYS A 152 16.02 5.57 14.45
C LYS A 152 16.94 4.77 15.39
N ASP A 153 16.39 3.81 16.13
CA ASP A 153 17.06 2.95 17.11
C ASP A 153 17.50 1.58 16.54
N GLY A 154 17.34 1.33 15.24
CA GLY A 154 17.78 0.10 14.58
C GLY A 154 16.66 -0.62 13.83
N LEU A 155 16.86 -1.92 13.57
CA LEU A 155 15.85 -2.77 12.93
C LEU A 155 14.77 -3.16 13.93
N ALA A 156 13.51 -3.05 13.52
CA ALA A 156 12.37 -3.53 14.29
C ALA A 156 11.48 -4.45 13.44
N LEU A 157 10.73 -5.32 14.12
CA LEU A 157 9.81 -6.26 13.48
C LEU A 157 8.75 -5.52 12.67
N GLY A 158 8.52 -6.00 11.46
CA GLY A 158 7.39 -5.58 10.62
C GLY A 158 6.13 -6.37 10.98
N PRO A 159 5.06 -6.27 10.18
CA PRO A 159 3.86 -7.07 10.37
C PRO A 159 4.04 -8.53 9.93
N GLY A 160 5.00 -8.82 9.04
CA GLY A 160 5.21 -10.15 8.46
C GLY A 160 5.36 -11.30 9.48
N PRO A 161 6.16 -11.15 10.56
CA PRO A 161 6.23 -12.14 11.63
C PRO A 161 4.88 -12.47 12.27
N PHE A 162 4.05 -11.47 12.56
CA PHE A 162 2.75 -11.65 13.21
C PHE A 162 1.70 -12.23 12.25
N VAL A 163 1.73 -11.80 10.97
CA VAL A 163 0.95 -12.45 9.90
C VAL A 163 1.31 -13.93 9.80
N THR A 164 2.60 -14.24 9.79
CA THR A 164 3.10 -15.62 9.64
C THR A 164 2.75 -16.46 10.87
N ALA A 165 2.75 -15.88 12.07
CA ALA A 165 2.30 -16.56 13.27
C ALA A 165 0.83 -17.00 13.19
N LEU A 166 -0.06 -16.12 12.69
CA LEU A 166 -1.48 -16.44 12.49
C LEU A 166 -1.68 -17.47 11.37
N GLU A 167 -0.97 -17.32 10.24
CA GLU A 167 -0.97 -18.31 9.15
C GLU A 167 -0.55 -19.69 9.65
N PHE A 168 0.55 -19.76 10.41
CA PHE A 168 1.07 -21.01 10.96
C PHE A 168 0.11 -21.65 11.96
N ALA A 169 -0.48 -20.85 12.85
CA ALA A 169 -1.41 -21.35 13.86
C ALA A 169 -2.70 -21.92 13.26
N THR A 170 -3.10 -21.47 12.08
CA THR A 170 -4.38 -21.82 11.43
C THR A 170 -4.25 -22.71 10.21
N ASP A 171 -3.01 -22.97 9.75
CA ASP A 171 -2.71 -23.59 8.45
C ASP A 171 -3.41 -22.90 7.27
N THR A 172 -3.54 -21.57 7.35
CA THR A 172 -4.13 -20.73 6.28
C THR A 172 -3.10 -19.76 5.69
N LYS A 173 -3.45 -19.12 4.57
CA LYS A 173 -2.64 -18.07 3.95
C LYS A 173 -3.38 -16.74 3.98
N ALA A 174 -2.66 -15.69 4.37
CA ALA A 174 -3.18 -14.34 4.32
C ALA A 174 -3.35 -13.88 2.87
N THR A 175 -4.45 -13.19 2.58
CA THR A 175 -4.57 -12.40 1.36
C THR A 175 -3.76 -11.12 1.54
N VAL A 176 -2.62 -11.01 0.85
CA VAL A 176 -1.76 -9.82 0.91
C VAL A 176 -2.25 -8.79 -0.11
N VAL A 177 -2.56 -7.57 0.33
CA VAL A 177 -3.15 -6.54 -0.53
C VAL A 177 -2.17 -5.44 -0.97
N GLY A 178 -1.07 -5.24 -0.25
CA GLY A 178 -0.03 -4.29 -0.63
C GLY A 178 0.99 -4.86 -1.62
N LYS A 179 1.90 -3.99 -2.09
CA LYS A 179 3.05 -4.38 -2.92
C LYS A 179 3.84 -5.54 -2.27
N PRO A 180 4.32 -6.54 -3.03
CA PRO A 180 4.29 -6.64 -4.50
C PRO A 180 3.07 -7.39 -5.06
N ALA A 181 1.95 -7.50 -4.35
CA ALA A 181 0.78 -8.20 -4.87
C ALA A 181 0.31 -7.58 -6.19
N GLN A 182 0.05 -8.40 -7.22
CA GLN A 182 -0.40 -7.93 -8.53
C GLN A 182 -1.71 -7.13 -8.42
N THR A 183 -2.61 -7.58 -7.54
CA THR A 183 -3.89 -6.93 -7.26
C THR A 183 -3.71 -5.47 -6.83
N PHE A 184 -2.66 -5.14 -6.07
CA PHE A 184 -2.37 -3.76 -5.68
C PHE A 184 -2.23 -2.83 -6.89
N PHE A 185 -1.45 -3.24 -7.89
CA PHE A 185 -1.21 -2.43 -9.09
C PHE A 185 -2.42 -2.37 -10.00
N LEU A 186 -3.16 -3.48 -10.11
CA LEU A 186 -4.42 -3.51 -10.88
C LEU A 186 -5.47 -2.59 -10.26
N GLU A 187 -5.56 -2.55 -8.93
CA GLU A 187 -6.48 -1.65 -8.24
C GLU A 187 -6.04 -0.18 -8.33
N ALA A 188 -4.73 0.10 -8.26
CA ALA A 188 -4.21 1.45 -8.46
C ALA A 188 -4.55 2.02 -9.85
N LEU A 189 -4.65 1.16 -10.87
CA LEU A 189 -5.06 1.52 -12.23
C LEU A 189 -6.57 1.52 -12.44
N ARG A 190 -7.37 1.06 -11.47
CA ARG A 190 -8.82 0.99 -11.62
C ARG A 190 -9.40 2.40 -11.85
N GLY A 191 -10.30 2.51 -12.83
CA GLY A 191 -10.94 3.78 -13.19
C GLY A 191 -10.07 4.72 -14.04
N THR A 192 -8.81 4.36 -14.33
CA THR A 192 -7.94 5.16 -15.21
C THR A 192 -8.16 4.89 -16.70
N GLY A 193 -8.87 3.81 -17.05
CA GLY A 193 -9.03 3.35 -18.43
C GLY A 193 -7.74 2.82 -19.08
N CYS A 194 -6.70 2.57 -18.28
CA CYS A 194 -5.40 2.08 -18.74
C CYS A 194 -5.25 0.59 -18.45
N GLU A 195 -4.77 -0.16 -19.45
CA GLU A 195 -4.37 -1.55 -19.25
C GLU A 195 -2.98 -1.63 -18.58
N PRO A 196 -2.65 -2.71 -17.86
CA PRO A 196 -1.35 -2.85 -17.20
C PRO A 196 -0.15 -2.70 -18.14
N GLU A 197 -0.26 -3.11 -19.41
CA GLU A 197 0.81 -2.97 -20.39
C GLU A 197 1.00 -1.53 -20.90
N GLU A 198 0.07 -0.63 -20.58
CA GLU A 198 0.10 0.80 -20.88
C GLU A 198 0.58 1.64 -19.67
N ALA A 199 0.95 0.98 -18.57
CA ALA A 199 1.44 1.61 -17.36
C ALA A 199 2.93 1.33 -17.11
N VAL A 200 3.58 2.22 -16.36
CA VAL A 200 4.93 2.00 -15.81
C VAL A 200 4.93 2.33 -14.31
N MET A 201 5.70 1.56 -13.54
CA MET A 201 5.91 1.81 -12.11
C MET A 201 7.32 2.37 -11.86
N ILE A 202 7.39 3.47 -11.13
CA ILE A 202 8.62 4.12 -10.66
C ILE A 202 8.73 3.90 -9.15
N GLY A 203 9.85 3.39 -8.66
CA GLY A 203 10.13 3.32 -7.24
C GLY A 203 11.60 3.08 -6.92
N ASP A 204 11.95 2.79 -5.67
CA ASP A 204 13.31 2.52 -5.18
C ASP A 204 13.53 1.07 -4.69
N GLY A 205 12.46 0.26 -4.59
CA GLY A 205 12.50 -1.07 -3.98
C GLY A 205 12.88 -2.22 -4.94
N ASN A 206 13.51 -3.27 -4.39
CA ASN A 206 13.85 -4.50 -5.12
C ASN A 206 12.63 -5.26 -5.68
N THR A 207 11.42 -4.96 -5.21
CA THR A 207 10.15 -5.50 -5.70
C THR A 207 9.77 -5.01 -7.11
N GLU A 208 10.53 -4.10 -7.69
CA GLU A 208 10.19 -3.40 -8.93
C GLU A 208 10.87 -3.97 -10.19
N GLN A 209 11.67 -5.03 -10.04
CA GLN A 209 12.29 -5.70 -11.17
C GLN A 209 11.29 -6.36 -12.13
N GLN A 210 10.01 -6.47 -11.75
CA GLN A 210 8.95 -7.02 -12.62
C GLN A 210 8.22 -6.00 -13.50
N MET A 211 8.39 -4.68 -13.29
CA MET A 211 7.83 -3.65 -14.19
C MET A 211 8.89 -2.70 -14.80
N LYS A 212 10.11 -2.69 -14.27
CA LYS A 212 11.21 -1.83 -14.74
C LYS A 212 11.93 -2.42 -15.95
N LYS A 213 11.54 -1.98 -17.16
CA LYS A 213 12.50 -1.87 -18.28
C LYS A 213 12.27 -0.71 -19.28
N LYS A 214 11.55 0.36 -18.91
CA LYS A 214 11.24 1.44 -19.88
C LYS A 214 11.57 2.89 -19.50
N LEU A 215 11.89 3.22 -18.24
CA LEU A 215 11.91 4.63 -17.84
C LEU A 215 13.23 5.39 -18.13
N ILE A 216 14.38 4.74 -18.15
CA ILE A 216 15.68 5.43 -18.35
C ILE A 216 15.85 5.95 -19.79
N GLN A 217 14.93 5.64 -20.73
CA GLN A 217 14.94 6.15 -22.10
C GLN A 217 14.00 7.35 -22.37
N LEU A 218 13.18 7.78 -21.39
CA LEU A 218 12.18 8.83 -21.60
C LEU A 218 12.49 10.17 -20.91
N LEU A 219 13.53 10.21 -20.06
CA LEU A 219 13.91 11.39 -19.28
C LEU A 219 15.36 11.85 -19.51
N THR A 220 16.04 11.26 -20.50
CA THR A 220 17.32 11.68 -21.09
C THR A 220 17.15 11.93 -22.58
#